data_AF-A0A2P6G853-F1
#
_entry.id   AF-A0A2P6G853-F1
#
_cell.length_a   1.000
_cell.length_b   1.000
_cell.length_c   1.000
_cell.angle_alpha   90.00
_cell.angle_beta   90.00
_cell.angle_gamma   90.00
#
_symmetry.space_group_name_H-M   'P 1'
#
loop_
_entity.id
_entity.type
_entity.pdbx_description
1 polymer ?
#
loop_
_entity_poly.entity_id
_entity_poly.type
_entity_poly.pdbx_seq_one_letter_code
_entity_poly.pdbx_strand_id
1 'polypeptide(L)'
;MLTADKSPIDLKLDPNLEQSAKRKGKKRGRKPSIKKLINNENTSDSISKINDNFLSESGELESEVDQVTLANMIKIEKKAKKLSLLELTEKTCKWPIGDPATSEFWFCGHPSEQGKPYCEAHVSIAFQPVTTRREKKQNKINS
;
A
#
# COMPACT_ATOMS: atom_id res chain seq x y z
N MET A 1 -18.29 40.52 57.00
CA MET A 1 -19.23 39.51 56.48
C MET A 1 -18.42 38.47 55.71
N LEU A 2 -18.19 37.30 56.30
CA LEU A 2 -17.50 36.18 55.65
C LEU A 2 -18.52 35.05 55.54
N THR A 3 -19.08 34.82 54.35
CA THR A 3 -19.93 33.65 54.08
C THR A 3 -19.21 32.79 53.05
N ALA A 4 -18.54 31.76 53.55
CA ALA A 4 -18.01 30.67 52.75
C ALA A 4 -19.09 29.60 52.63
N ASP A 5 -19.85 29.60 51.53
CA ASP A 5 -20.79 28.53 51.23
C ASP A 5 -20.10 27.47 50.36
N LYS A 6 -19.72 26.38 51.04
CA LYS A 6 -19.39 25.08 50.45
C LYS A 6 -20.68 24.44 49.95
N SER A 7 -20.77 24.20 48.64
CA SER A 7 -21.77 23.28 48.07
C SER A 7 -21.13 21.90 47.88
N PRO A 8 -21.61 20.83 48.53
CA PRO A 8 -21.15 19.46 48.28
C PRO A 8 -21.80 18.92 47.01
N ILE A 9 -21.00 18.50 46.03
CA ILE A 9 -21.50 17.83 44.82
C ILE A 9 -21.63 16.35 45.14
N ASP A 10 -22.88 15.93 45.36
CA ASP A 10 -23.28 14.56 45.69
C ASP A 10 -23.40 13.74 44.39
N LEU A 11 -22.27 13.22 43.90
CA LEU A 11 -22.24 12.31 42.75
C LEU A 11 -22.66 10.90 43.19
N LYS A 12 -23.96 10.65 43.09
CA LYS A 12 -24.56 9.32 43.25
C LYS A 12 -23.99 8.36 42.20
N LEU A 13 -23.42 7.26 42.69
CA LEU A 13 -22.97 6.12 41.89
C LEU A 13 -24.20 5.31 41.44
N ASP A 14 -24.37 5.14 40.13
CA ASP A 14 -25.40 4.26 39.57
C ASP A 14 -25.04 2.77 39.78
N PRO A 15 -25.95 1.94 40.34
CA PRO A 15 -25.75 0.51 40.46
C PRO A 15 -26.40 -0.19 39.25
N ASN A 16 -25.63 -0.50 38.21
CA ASN A 16 -26.05 -1.52 37.25
C ASN A 16 -24.88 -2.45 36.89
N LEU A 17 -24.94 -3.61 37.52
CA LEU A 17 -24.05 -4.73 37.41
C LEU A 17 -24.54 -5.67 36.30
N GLU A 18 -23.59 -6.11 35.47
CA GLU A 18 -23.58 -7.34 34.69
C GLU A 18 -24.62 -7.53 33.58
N GLN A 19 -24.10 -7.52 32.35
CA GLN A 19 -24.16 -8.78 31.60
C GLN A 19 -22.89 -9.08 30.79
N SER A 20 -22.35 -10.25 31.11
CA SER A 20 -21.12 -10.85 30.62
C SER A 20 -21.17 -11.23 29.14
N ALA A 21 -20.10 -10.94 28.39
CA ALA A 21 -19.81 -11.60 27.11
C ALA A 21 -18.36 -12.13 27.10
N LYS A 22 -18.20 -13.42 27.41
CA LYS A 22 -16.95 -14.20 27.30
C LYS A 22 -16.43 -14.17 25.85
N ARG A 23 -15.30 -13.50 25.60
CA ARG A 23 -14.52 -13.68 24.35
C ARG A 23 -13.32 -14.58 24.60
N LYS A 24 -13.42 -15.83 24.16
CA LYS A 24 -12.38 -16.87 24.23
C LYS A 24 -11.16 -16.47 23.39
N GLY A 25 -9.98 -16.51 23.98
CA GLY A 25 -8.70 -16.32 23.27
C GLY A 25 -8.50 -17.37 22.18
N LYS A 26 -8.24 -16.92 20.95
CA LYS A 26 -8.00 -17.78 19.79
C LYS A 26 -6.51 -18.12 19.74
N LYS A 27 -6.15 -19.34 20.18
CA LYS A 27 -4.77 -19.86 20.10
C LYS A 27 -4.27 -19.75 18.66
N ARG A 28 -3.10 -19.14 18.46
CA ARG A 28 -2.41 -19.05 17.17
C ARG A 28 -1.89 -20.45 16.79
N GLY A 29 -2.74 -21.24 16.14
CA GLY A 29 -2.38 -22.50 15.51
C GLY A 29 -1.70 -22.27 14.16
N ARG A 30 -0.69 -23.09 13.86
CA ARG A 30 0.08 -23.16 12.62
C ARG A 30 -0.86 -23.43 11.43
N LYS A 31 -0.83 -22.61 10.38
CA LYS A 31 -1.63 -22.83 9.16
C LYS A 31 -1.24 -24.17 8.49
N PRO A 32 -2.21 -24.91 7.92
CA PRO A 32 -1.95 -26.16 7.22
C PRO A 32 -1.32 -25.93 5.84
N SER A 33 -0.42 -26.83 5.42
CA SER A 33 0.16 -26.84 4.08
C SER A 33 -0.89 -27.18 3.03
N ILE A 34 -1.16 -26.24 2.12
CA ILE A 34 -1.85 -26.53 0.87
C ILE A 34 -0.83 -27.20 -0.06
N LYS A 35 -0.87 -28.54 -0.10
CA LYS A 35 -0.36 -29.31 -1.24
C LYS A 35 -1.42 -29.27 -2.34
N LYS A 36 -1.08 -28.68 -3.48
CA LYS A 36 -1.77 -28.90 -4.76
C LYS A 36 -0.66 -28.93 -5.82
N LEU A 37 -0.13 -30.12 -6.10
CA LEU A 37 -0.56 -30.96 -7.24
C LEU A 37 -0.58 -30.13 -8.53
N ILE A 38 0.62 -29.92 -9.08
CA ILE A 38 0.79 -29.59 -10.49
C ILE A 38 1.11 -30.93 -11.15
N ASN A 39 0.11 -31.50 -11.80
CA ASN A 39 0.25 -32.65 -12.68
C ASN A 39 0.85 -32.13 -14.00
N ASN A 40 2.16 -32.35 -14.17
CA ASN A 40 2.79 -33.18 -15.22
C ASN A 40 2.03 -33.22 -16.59
N GLU A 41 2.61 -33.03 -17.79
CA GLU A 41 3.93 -33.36 -18.33
C GLU A 41 4.13 -32.78 -19.76
N ASN A 42 5.38 -32.85 -20.24
CA ASN A 42 5.82 -33.00 -21.64
C ASN A 42 5.95 -31.70 -22.48
N THR A 43 7.08 -31.34 -23.07
CA THR A 43 8.21 -32.16 -23.58
C THR A 43 9.57 -31.44 -23.48
N SER A 44 10.60 -32.28 -23.39
CA SER A 44 12.01 -32.11 -23.75
C SER A 44 12.25 -31.13 -24.92
N ASP A 45 13.35 -30.37 -25.01
CA ASP A 45 14.71 -30.87 -25.23
C ASP A 45 15.77 -29.74 -25.18
N SER A 46 16.97 -30.14 -24.77
CA SER A 46 18.28 -29.56 -25.15
C SER A 46 18.69 -28.17 -24.66
N ILE A 47 19.31 -28.17 -23.48
CA ILE A 47 20.39 -27.25 -23.14
C ILE A 47 21.57 -27.53 -24.06
N SER A 48 21.89 -26.61 -24.96
CA SER A 48 23.22 -26.58 -25.58
C SER A 48 23.72 -25.15 -25.75
N LYS A 49 24.78 -24.87 -25.00
CA LYS A 49 25.98 -24.13 -25.43
C LYS A 49 25.84 -22.61 -25.50
N ILE A 50 26.42 -21.99 -24.46
CA ILE A 50 27.33 -20.84 -24.47
C ILE A 50 27.35 -20.06 -25.80
N ASN A 51 26.91 -18.81 -25.73
CA ASN A 51 27.49 -17.76 -26.55
C ASN A 51 27.77 -16.55 -25.66
N ASP A 52 29.05 -16.31 -25.37
CA ASP A 52 29.55 -15.11 -24.70
C ASP A 52 29.51 -13.92 -25.67
N ASN A 53 28.32 -13.53 -26.14
CA ASN A 53 28.09 -12.25 -26.80
C ASN A 53 27.87 -11.18 -25.74
N PHE A 54 28.98 -10.89 -25.06
CA PHE A 54 29.25 -9.62 -24.40
C PHE A 54 29.37 -8.55 -25.50
N LEU A 55 28.67 -7.44 -25.29
CA LEU A 55 28.70 -6.17 -26.04
C LEU A 55 27.54 -5.94 -27.03
N SER A 56 26.82 -4.84 -26.73
CA SER A 56 25.84 -4.10 -27.53
C SER A 56 24.52 -4.79 -27.91
N GLU A 57 23.48 -4.58 -27.10
CA GLU A 57 22.31 -3.83 -27.57
C GLU A 57 21.54 -3.26 -26.37
N SER A 58 21.05 -2.04 -26.55
CA SER A 58 20.44 -1.13 -25.60
C SER A 58 19.45 -1.79 -24.63
N GLY A 59 19.58 -1.49 -23.35
CA GLY A 59 18.65 -1.95 -22.31
C GLY A 59 17.25 -1.39 -22.51
N GLU A 60 16.40 -2.14 -23.22
CA GLU A 60 14.94 -2.04 -23.12
C GLU A 60 14.49 -2.90 -21.93
N LEU A 61 14.66 -2.36 -20.74
CA LEU A 61 13.85 -2.72 -19.58
C LEU A 61 13.10 -1.46 -19.15
N GLU A 62 12.47 -0.81 -20.13
CA GLU A 62 11.48 0.24 -19.87
C GLU A 62 10.34 -0.45 -19.14
N SER A 63 10.09 -0.05 -17.90
CA SER A 63 8.99 -0.55 -17.08
C SER A 63 7.70 -0.56 -17.89
N GLU A 64 7.17 -1.75 -18.22
CA GLU A 64 5.81 -1.94 -18.72
C GLU A 64 4.83 -1.48 -17.64
N VAL A 65 4.67 -0.16 -17.50
CA VAL A 65 3.54 0.42 -16.81
C VAL A 65 2.38 0.22 -17.75
N ASP A 66 1.48 -0.70 -17.38
CA ASP A 66 0.28 -1.03 -18.14
C ASP A 66 -0.39 0.24 -18.68
N GLN A 67 -0.74 0.23 -19.98
CA GLN A 67 -1.35 1.34 -20.71
C GLN A 67 -2.56 1.92 -19.97
N VAL A 68 -3.28 1.06 -19.22
CA VAL A 68 -4.42 1.42 -18.38
C VAL A 68 -4.02 2.32 -17.22
N THR A 69 -2.87 2.05 -16.57
CA THR A 69 -2.38 2.83 -15.44
C THR A 69 -1.99 4.24 -15.88
N LEU A 70 -1.32 4.35 -17.03
CA LEU A 70 -0.96 5.64 -17.61
C LEU A 70 -2.21 6.47 -17.97
N ALA A 71 -3.22 5.84 -18.57
CA ALA A 71 -4.48 6.51 -18.87
C ALA A 71 -5.19 7.03 -17.61
N ASN A 72 -5.12 6.30 -16.50
CA ASN A 72 -5.72 6.70 -15.23
C ASN A 72 -4.99 7.89 -14.60
N MET A 73 -3.66 7.95 -14.66
CA MET A 73 -2.88 9.10 -14.23
C MET A 73 -3.26 10.37 -15.00
N ILE A 74 -3.26 10.32 -16.34
CA ILE A 74 -3.59 11.47 -17.19
C ILE A 74 -5.00 11.99 -16.90
N LYS A 75 -5.97 11.09 -16.68
CA LYS A 75 -7.35 11.47 -16.33
C LYS A 75 -7.43 12.22 -15.00
N ILE A 76 -6.62 11.81 -14.03
CA ILE A 76 -6.58 12.42 -12.70
C ILE A 76 -5.82 13.73 -12.70
N GLU A 77 -4.70 13.81 -13.39
CA GLU A 77 -3.92 15.05 -13.54
C GLU A 77 -4.77 16.16 -14.16
N LYS A 78 -5.59 15.83 -15.18
CA LYS A 78 -6.52 16.78 -15.80
C LYS A 78 -7.62 17.29 -14.85
N LYS A 79 -8.01 16.49 -13.85
CA LYS A 79 -9.06 16.83 -12.88
C LYS A 79 -8.51 17.25 -11.52
N ALA A 80 -7.19 17.26 -11.37
CA ALA A 80 -6.54 17.53 -10.12
C ALA A 80 -6.76 18.97 -9.66
N LYS A 81 -6.79 19.17 -8.34
CA LYS A 81 -6.98 20.49 -7.74
C LYS A 81 -5.70 21.33 -7.70
N LYS A 82 -4.55 20.73 -8.03
CA LYS A 82 -3.22 21.36 -8.05
C LYS A 82 -2.89 22.13 -6.78
N LEU A 83 -2.83 21.41 -5.65
CA LEU A 83 -2.58 22.02 -4.35
C LEU A 83 -1.09 22.27 -4.13
N SER A 84 -0.76 23.38 -3.49
CA SER A 84 0.58 23.64 -2.96
C SER A 84 0.80 22.91 -1.62
N LEU A 85 2.04 22.94 -1.10
CA LEU A 85 2.39 22.30 0.17
C LEU A 85 1.55 22.83 1.36
N LEU A 86 1.20 24.12 1.33
CA LEU A 86 0.46 24.78 2.41
C LEU A 86 -1.03 24.41 2.43
N GLU A 87 -1.59 24.01 1.29
CA GLU A 87 -3.01 23.69 1.14
C GLU A 87 -3.29 22.20 1.39
N LEU A 88 -2.25 21.42 1.70
CA LEU A 88 -2.31 19.98 1.80
C LEU A 88 -2.87 19.54 3.16
N THR A 89 -4.03 18.90 3.17
CA THR A 89 -4.66 18.35 4.38
C THR A 89 -4.37 16.85 4.54
N GLU A 90 -4.76 16.26 5.66
CA GLU A 90 -4.69 14.81 5.87
C GLU A 90 -5.63 14.01 4.97
N LYS A 91 -6.69 14.66 4.44
CA LYS A 91 -7.73 14.05 3.62
C LYS A 91 -7.53 14.28 2.11
N THR A 92 -6.39 14.85 1.72
CA THR A 92 -6.07 15.16 0.32
C THR A 92 -4.87 14.35 -0.16
N CYS A 93 -4.94 13.90 -1.40
CA CYS A 93 -3.92 13.13 -2.08
C CYS A 93 -2.62 13.93 -2.20
N LYS A 94 -1.56 13.39 -1.59
CA LYS A 94 -0.23 14.01 -1.47
C LYS A 94 0.73 13.62 -2.59
N TRP A 95 0.22 13.15 -3.73
CA TRP A 95 1.06 12.71 -4.84
C TRP A 95 1.74 13.92 -5.50
N PRO A 96 3.08 13.98 -5.53
CA PRO A 96 3.82 15.09 -6.13
C PRO A 96 3.77 15.00 -7.66
N ILE A 97 3.55 16.14 -8.31
CA ILE A 97 3.54 16.29 -9.76
C ILE A 97 4.45 17.46 -10.12
N GLY A 98 5.34 17.22 -11.07
CA GLY A 98 6.41 18.15 -11.43
C GLY A 98 7.69 17.95 -10.59
N ASP A 99 8.66 18.82 -10.83
CA ASP A 99 9.96 18.84 -10.15
C ASP A 99 9.93 19.90 -9.02
N PRO A 100 10.34 19.58 -7.78
CA PRO A 100 10.40 20.56 -6.69
C PRO A 100 11.29 21.79 -6.97
N ALA A 101 12.19 21.73 -7.97
CA ALA A 101 12.99 22.87 -8.40
C ALA A 101 12.24 23.85 -9.32
N THR A 102 11.06 23.49 -9.84
CA THR A 102 10.27 24.34 -10.74
C THR A 102 9.08 24.98 -10.04
N SER A 103 8.60 26.10 -10.58
CA SER A 103 7.37 26.75 -10.12
C SER A 103 6.09 25.97 -10.49
N GLU A 104 6.22 24.87 -11.24
CA GLU A 104 5.12 24.00 -11.65
C GLU A 104 4.99 22.77 -10.73
N PHE A 105 5.60 22.80 -9.54
CA PHE A 105 5.44 21.76 -8.54
C PHE A 105 4.10 21.87 -7.80
N TRP A 106 3.31 20.80 -7.83
CA TRP A 106 2.03 20.74 -7.11
C TRP A 106 1.64 19.31 -6.70
N PHE A 107 0.63 19.20 -5.84
CA PHE A 107 0.07 17.94 -5.36
C PHE A 107 -1.31 17.67 -5.94
N CYS A 108 -1.57 16.39 -6.23
CA CYS A 108 -2.83 15.92 -6.84
C CYS A 108 -4.12 16.50 -6.20
N GLY A 109 -4.22 16.51 -4.87
CA GLY A 109 -5.31 17.21 -4.17
C GLY A 109 -6.71 16.58 -4.24
N HIS A 110 -6.86 15.42 -4.89
CA HIS A 110 -8.08 14.61 -4.81
C HIS A 110 -8.31 14.06 -3.39
N PRO A 111 -9.54 13.63 -3.02
CA PRO A 111 -9.78 12.96 -1.75
C PRO A 111 -8.86 11.75 -1.58
N SER A 112 -8.18 11.66 -0.44
CA SER A 112 -7.34 10.49 -0.12
C SER A 112 -8.19 9.33 0.38
N GLU A 113 -7.71 8.11 0.11
CA GLU A 113 -8.31 6.89 0.66
C GLU A 113 -8.12 6.81 2.18
N GLN A 114 -9.06 6.18 2.88
CA GLN A 114 -8.97 6.06 4.34
C GLN A 114 -7.74 5.24 4.74
N GLY A 115 -6.90 5.81 5.62
CA GLY A 115 -5.66 5.17 6.06
C GLY A 115 -4.53 5.18 5.03
N LYS A 116 -4.68 5.87 3.89
CA LYS A 116 -3.64 6.02 2.86
C LYS A 116 -3.46 7.51 2.50
N PRO A 117 -2.25 7.96 2.17
CA PRO A 117 -1.98 9.38 1.87
C PRO A 117 -2.40 9.82 0.45
N TYR A 118 -2.92 8.90 -0.37
CA TYR A 118 -3.18 9.11 -1.79
C TYR A 118 -4.62 8.71 -2.18
N CYS A 119 -5.11 9.21 -3.31
CA CYS A 119 -6.36 8.75 -3.93
C CYS A 119 -6.19 7.37 -4.57
N GLU A 120 -7.29 6.68 -4.89
CA GLU A 120 -7.32 5.31 -5.40
C GLU A 120 -6.29 5.02 -6.50
N ALA A 121 -6.18 5.87 -7.54
CA ALA A 121 -5.23 5.61 -8.62
C ALA A 121 -3.77 5.75 -8.19
N HIS A 122 -3.44 6.78 -7.40
CA HIS A 122 -2.09 6.96 -6.89
C HIS A 122 -1.73 5.92 -5.81
N VAL A 123 -2.72 5.33 -5.15
CA VAL A 123 -2.51 4.16 -4.28
C VAL A 123 -2.04 2.95 -5.09
N SER A 124 -2.66 2.65 -6.22
CA SER A 124 -2.28 1.51 -7.07
C SER A 124 -0.86 1.63 -7.61
N ILE A 125 -0.38 2.86 -7.82
CA ILE A 125 0.98 3.15 -8.28
C ILE A 125 1.97 3.11 -7.10
N ALA A 126 1.65 3.78 -5.99
CA ALA A 126 2.53 3.88 -4.83
C ALA A 126 2.79 2.53 -4.16
N PHE A 127 1.78 1.66 -4.11
CA PHE A 127 1.80 0.40 -3.39
C PHE A 127 1.78 -0.78 -4.34
N GLN A 128 2.75 -0.85 -5.27
CA GLN A 128 2.92 -2.04 -6.10
C GLN A 128 2.95 -3.29 -5.21
N PRO A 129 2.17 -4.34 -5.55
CA PRO A 129 2.17 -5.57 -4.77
C PRO A 129 3.58 -6.14 -4.78
N VAL A 130 4.12 -6.45 -3.60
CA VAL A 130 5.44 -7.08 -3.47
C VAL A 130 5.35 -8.44 -4.16
N THR A 131 5.76 -8.52 -5.42
CA THR A 131 6.08 -9.78 -6.05
C THR A 131 7.20 -10.39 -5.22
N THR A 132 7.09 -11.67 -4.86
CA THR A 132 8.06 -12.37 -4.03
C THR A 132 9.37 -12.54 -4.81
N ARG A 133 10.15 -11.45 -4.97
CA ARG A 133 11.55 -11.48 -5.45
C ARG A 133 12.39 -12.49 -4.65
N ARG A 134 11.95 -12.83 -3.43
CA ARG A 134 12.54 -13.85 -2.57
C ARG A 134 12.42 -15.29 -3.09
N GLU A 135 11.50 -15.62 -4.01
CA GLU A 135 11.37 -16.99 -4.52
C GLU A 135 12.51 -17.38 -5.48
N LYS A 136 12.97 -16.45 -6.33
CA LYS A 136 14.06 -16.74 -7.30
C LYS A 136 15.43 -17.01 -6.64
N LYS A 137 15.67 -16.55 -5.40
CA LYS A 137 16.97 -16.72 -4.72
C LYS A 137 17.03 -17.98 -3.83
N GLN A 138 15.89 -18.49 -3.36
CA GLN A 138 15.86 -19.69 -2.51
C GLN A 138 15.98 -21.00 -3.30
N ASN A 139 15.60 -21.01 -4.58
CA ASN A 139 15.73 -22.20 -5.45
C ASN A 139 17.17 -22.47 -5.94
N LYS A 140 18.13 -21.57 -5.67
CA LYS A 140 19.56 -21.79 -5.96
C LYS A 140 20.38 -22.29 -4.77
N ILE A 141 19.78 -22.41 -3.58
CA ILE A 141 20.49 -22.84 -2.36
C ILE A 141 20.30 -24.35 -2.10
N ASN A 142 19.30 -24.96 -2.75
CA ASN A 142 18.95 -26.38 -2.57
C ASN A 142 19.11 -27.21 -3.86
N SER A 143 19.98 -26.81 -4.79
CA SER A 143 20.35 -27.60 -5.98
C SER A 143 21.86 -27.74 -6.06
#